data_AF-A0A521D8E7-F1
#
_entry.id   AF-A0A521D8E7-F1
#
_cell.length_a   1.000
_cell.length_b   1.000
_cell.length_c   1.000
_cell.angle_alpha   90.00
_cell.angle_beta   90.00
_cell.angle_gamma   90.00
#
_symmetry.space_group_name_H-M   'P 1'
#
loop_
_entity.id
_entity.type
_entity.pdbx_description
1 polymer ?
#
loop_
_entity_poly.entity_id
_entity_poly.type
_entity_poly.pdbx_seq_one_letter_code
_entity_poly.pdbx_strand_id
1 'polypeptide(L)'
;MVRKFIVSLLLSVFLFSNALSNVYQINIVKERKQKKSKNSFILYVVKKGDYLSEILEKFSIPLKFLYRIVEMNGIRNPNFIYPGQKLKIPSFSLTGHKARKINSDTYEKLDLLRKLGAKIDDKGYIFLGDRKISLRKNPKIIVGNREYLVDFGNLSVKDIKFLTSVGINVLEPKQLGKIIDKFIESNFSQVLKNGKFILGASDILIYKYDYLVYDTVSGRRIVINKEPDTPPALRGLLNSYGIYVVEPKFVNPNPSEGLGKLVILKGEGISKISNLLFLLTGKKFKRIEDGVIFPDLKIAVVYDSITPEESVKLKLEGNRVSVLTGNFLYDVKNILSLVPVANKEVVLVLNEPPETNGKRAQFKKRGLLITTQKRTWFMVDDVEKPEEIPYLRYRGVNLIFY
;
A
#
# COMPACT_ATOMS: atom_id res chain seq x y z
N MET A 1 15.77 -1.96 27.51
CA MET A 1 15.93 -3.42 27.36
C MET A 1 15.02 -3.89 26.22
N VAL A 2 15.48 -4.86 25.44
CA VAL A 2 15.16 -5.15 24.02
C VAL A 2 13.71 -5.65 23.72
N ARG A 3 13.26 -5.44 22.45
CA ARG A 3 12.20 -6.16 21.68
C ARG A 3 10.71 -5.83 22.00
N LYS A 4 9.76 -5.73 21.07
CA LYS A 4 9.54 -6.38 19.76
C LYS A 4 8.79 -5.44 18.79
N PHE A 5 9.20 -5.36 17.52
CA PHE A 5 8.28 -5.02 16.42
C PHE A 5 7.53 -6.30 16.08
N ILE A 6 6.23 -6.36 16.41
CA ILE A 6 5.36 -7.46 16.00
C ILE A 6 4.71 -7.03 14.68
N VAL A 7 5.08 -7.69 13.59
CA VAL A 7 4.23 -7.79 12.39
C VAL A 7 3.31 -8.98 12.70
N SER A 8 2.02 -8.70 12.87
CA SER A 8 1.00 -9.73 13.08
C SER A 8 0.77 -10.45 11.75
N LEU A 9 1.30 -11.67 11.61
CA LEU A 9 1.02 -12.55 10.47
C LEU A 9 -0.15 -13.44 10.89
N LEU A 10 -1.37 -13.08 10.50
CA LEU A 10 -2.55 -13.90 10.76
C LEU A 10 -2.59 -15.06 9.75
N LEU A 11 -2.26 -16.26 10.24
CA LEU A 11 -2.40 -17.51 9.50
C LEU A 11 -3.83 -18.02 9.65
N SER A 12 -4.75 -17.60 8.77
CA SER A 12 -6.11 -18.14 8.74
C SER A 12 -6.17 -19.36 7.81
N VAL A 13 -6.46 -20.54 8.37
CA VAL A 13 -6.70 -21.76 7.59
C VAL A 13 -8.17 -21.79 7.18
N PHE A 14 -8.49 -21.44 5.94
CA PHE A 14 -9.79 -21.72 5.34
C PHE A 14 -9.69 -23.01 4.54
N LEU A 15 -10.37 -24.06 5.00
CA LEU A 15 -10.55 -25.30 4.25
C LEU A 15 -11.66 -25.07 3.21
N PHE A 16 -11.29 -24.71 1.98
CA PHE A 16 -12.21 -24.87 0.86
C PHE A 16 -12.02 -26.27 0.28
N SER A 17 -12.99 -27.15 0.55
CA SER A 17 -13.09 -28.45 -0.09
C SER A 17 -13.46 -28.26 -1.56
N ASN A 18 -12.47 -28.39 -2.45
CA ASN A 18 -12.56 -29.14 -3.69
C ASN A 18 -11.14 -29.32 -4.26
N ALA A 19 -10.83 -30.54 -4.69
CA ALA A 19 -9.50 -31.08 -4.90
C ALA A 19 -8.56 -30.21 -5.76
N LEU A 20 -7.52 -29.62 -5.14
CA LEU A 20 -6.15 -29.39 -5.65
C LEU A 20 -5.38 -28.49 -4.67
N SER A 21 -4.50 -29.09 -3.86
CA SER A 21 -3.56 -28.46 -2.91
C SER A 21 -4.17 -27.57 -1.81
N ASN A 22 -3.78 -27.80 -0.55
CA ASN A 22 -4.18 -26.93 0.56
C ASN A 22 -3.68 -25.49 0.33
N VAL A 23 -4.56 -24.57 -0.05
CA VAL A 23 -4.24 -23.15 -0.25
C VAL A 23 -4.15 -22.45 1.10
N TYR A 24 -2.94 -22.23 1.60
CA TYR A 24 -2.71 -21.40 2.80
C TYR A 24 -2.68 -19.93 2.43
N GLN A 25 -3.74 -19.19 2.76
CA GLN A 25 -3.80 -17.73 2.57
C GLN A 25 -3.05 -17.03 3.71
N ILE A 26 -2.01 -16.28 3.37
CA ILE A 26 -1.32 -15.38 4.29
C ILE A 26 -1.76 -13.96 3.98
N ASN A 27 -2.66 -13.41 4.81
CA ASN A 27 -2.97 -11.99 4.78
C ASN A 27 -1.87 -11.24 5.55
N ILE A 28 -0.94 -10.61 4.84
CA ILE A 28 -0.01 -9.67 5.47
C ILE A 28 -0.78 -8.39 5.75
N VAL A 29 -1.35 -8.32 6.94
CA VAL A 29 -1.97 -7.11 7.47
C VAL A 29 -1.09 -6.64 8.61
N LYS A 30 -0.49 -5.46 8.47
CA LYS A 30 0.17 -4.83 9.62
C LYS A 30 -0.92 -4.36 10.58
N GLU A 31 -1.29 -5.22 11.52
CA GLU A 31 -2.25 -4.90 12.56
C GLU A 31 -1.72 -3.70 13.38
N ARG A 32 -2.34 -2.54 13.19
CA ARG A 32 -2.30 -1.49 14.21
C ARG A 32 -3.67 -1.54 14.88
N LYS A 33 -3.73 -2.07 16.11
CA LYS A 33 -4.80 -1.66 17.04
C LYS A 33 -4.94 -0.15 16.91
N GLN A 34 -6.15 0.33 16.62
CA GLN A 34 -6.44 1.75 16.65
C GLN A 34 -5.92 2.30 17.98
N LYS A 35 -4.82 3.06 17.92
CA LYS A 35 -4.49 3.94 19.03
C LYS A 35 -5.57 5.01 18.96
N LYS A 36 -6.53 4.97 19.90
CA LYS A 36 -7.32 6.14 20.28
C LYS A 36 -6.40 7.35 20.16
N SER A 37 -6.79 8.33 19.34
CA SER A 37 -6.03 9.56 19.14
C SER A 37 -5.66 10.10 20.52
N LYS A 38 -4.37 10.09 20.82
CA LYS A 38 -3.86 10.75 22.01
C LYS A 38 -4.26 12.22 21.82
N ASN A 39 -5.16 12.76 22.65
CA ASN A 39 -5.48 14.18 22.63
C ASN A 39 -4.16 14.95 22.75
N SER A 40 -3.66 15.46 21.63
CA SER A 40 -2.44 16.26 21.61
C SER A 40 -2.82 17.66 22.07
N PHE A 41 -2.18 18.15 23.12
CA PHE A 41 -2.28 19.52 23.57
C PHE A 41 -0.98 20.26 23.23
N ILE A 42 -1.11 21.53 22.83
CA ILE A 42 -0.04 22.51 22.73
C ILE A 42 0.10 23.14 24.12
N LEU A 43 1.32 23.27 24.62
CA LEU A 43 1.59 24.05 25.84
C LEU A 43 1.83 25.51 25.43
N TYR A 44 0.93 26.39 25.82
CA TYR A 44 1.03 27.84 25.61
C TYR A 44 1.48 28.52 26.91
N VAL A 45 2.46 29.42 26.82
CA VAL A 45 2.88 30.25 27.96
C VAL A 45 2.22 31.61 27.81
N VAL A 46 1.37 31.97 28.78
CA VAL A 46 0.63 33.24 28.80
C VAL A 46 1.60 34.40 28.80
N LYS A 47 1.37 35.39 27.94
CA LYS A 47 2.14 36.63 27.84
C LYS A 47 1.38 37.79 28.49
N LYS A 48 2.09 38.86 28.84
CA LYS A 48 1.49 40.09 29.37
C LYS A 48 0.50 40.65 28.34
N GLY A 49 -0.75 40.81 28.74
CA GLY A 49 -1.84 41.29 27.89
C GLY A 49 -2.67 40.20 27.23
N ASP A 50 -2.33 38.91 27.38
CA ASP A 50 -3.15 37.84 26.84
C ASP A 50 -4.47 37.70 27.63
N TYR A 51 -5.58 37.52 26.90
CA TYR A 51 -6.86 37.05 27.44
C TYR A 51 -7.14 35.62 26.97
N LEU A 52 -7.87 34.83 27.78
CA LEU A 52 -8.15 33.44 27.45
C LEU A 52 -8.95 33.34 26.12
N SER A 53 -9.89 34.26 25.88
CA SER A 53 -10.63 34.37 24.61
C SER A 53 -9.73 34.59 23.39
N GLU A 54 -8.76 35.50 23.49
CA GLU A 54 -7.82 35.81 22.40
C GLU A 54 -6.82 34.67 22.17
N ILE A 55 -6.38 33.99 23.23
CA ILE A 55 -5.58 32.78 23.10
C ILE A 55 -6.37 31.71 22.34
N LEU A 56 -7.66 31.51 22.64
CA LEU A 56 -8.51 30.56 21.93
C LEU A 56 -8.64 30.94 20.45
N GLU A 57 -8.87 32.21 20.14
CA GLU A 57 -8.96 32.72 18.76
C GLU A 57 -7.65 32.51 17.99
N LYS A 58 -6.50 32.76 18.62
CA LYS A 58 -5.17 32.53 18.05
C LYS A 58 -4.92 31.06 17.67
N PHE A 59 -5.56 30.13 18.38
CA PHE A 59 -5.54 28.70 18.06
C PHE A 59 -6.76 28.23 17.26
N SER A 60 -7.56 29.17 16.74
CA SER A 60 -8.79 28.91 15.98
C SER A 60 -9.80 28.03 16.74
N ILE A 61 -9.81 28.10 18.06
CA ILE A 61 -10.73 27.36 18.93
C ILE A 61 -11.97 28.23 19.17
N PRO A 62 -13.18 27.76 18.82
CA PRO A 62 -14.39 28.53 19.06
C PRO A 62 -14.60 28.86 20.55
N LEU A 63 -15.02 30.08 20.88
CA LEU A 63 -15.23 30.57 22.26
C LEU A 63 -16.12 29.66 23.13
N LYS A 64 -17.07 28.93 22.54
CA LYS A 64 -17.90 27.93 23.26
C LYS A 64 -17.10 26.82 23.95
N PHE A 65 -15.83 26.62 23.61
CA PHE A 65 -14.94 25.65 24.25
C PHE A 65 -14.18 26.22 25.45
N LEU A 66 -14.33 27.51 25.77
CA LEU A 66 -13.66 28.21 26.87
C LEU A 66 -13.78 27.45 28.20
N TYR A 67 -14.99 27.02 28.56
CA TYR A 67 -15.25 26.29 29.79
C TYR A 67 -14.43 24.98 29.90
N ARG A 68 -14.24 24.27 28.78
CA ARG A 68 -13.43 23.05 28.75
C ARG A 68 -11.93 23.34 28.91
N ILE A 69 -11.46 24.50 28.44
CA ILE A 69 -10.07 24.93 28.61
C ILE A 69 -9.79 25.33 30.06
N VAL A 70 -10.74 26.04 30.68
CA VAL A 70 -10.72 26.42 32.09
C VAL A 70 -10.63 25.18 32.97
N GLU A 71 -11.52 24.21 32.76
CA GLU A 71 -11.55 22.95 33.50
C GLU A 71 -10.26 22.15 33.32
N MET A 72 -9.80 21.96 32.08
CA MET A 72 -8.60 21.17 31.78
C MET A 72 -7.30 21.77 32.37
N ASN A 73 -7.28 23.07 32.59
CA ASN A 73 -6.14 23.79 33.17
C ASN A 73 -6.32 24.12 34.65
N GLY A 74 -7.42 23.70 35.27
CA GLY A 74 -7.72 23.98 36.68
C GLY A 74 -7.84 25.47 36.99
N ILE A 75 -8.28 26.28 36.03
CA ILE A 75 -8.43 27.73 36.20
C ILE A 75 -9.68 27.98 37.04
N ARG A 76 -9.51 28.56 38.23
CA ARG A 76 -10.64 28.83 39.15
C ARG A 76 -11.53 29.99 38.69
N ASN A 77 -10.94 31.01 38.07
CA ASN A 77 -11.67 32.14 37.51
C ASN A 77 -11.25 32.35 36.05
N PRO A 78 -12.14 32.10 35.06
CA PRO A 78 -11.85 32.23 33.63
C PRO A 78 -11.34 33.61 33.19
N ASN A 79 -11.62 34.65 33.98
CA ASN A 79 -11.22 36.03 33.69
C ASN A 79 -9.79 36.36 34.15
N PHE A 80 -9.14 35.46 34.89
CA PHE A 80 -7.78 35.68 35.39
C PHE A 80 -6.81 34.59 34.88
N ILE A 81 -5.90 35.00 34.01
CA ILE A 81 -4.69 34.25 33.64
C ILE A 81 -3.47 35.14 33.87
N TYR A 82 -2.35 34.55 34.28
CA TYR A 82 -1.15 35.30 34.66
C TYR A 82 -0.03 35.12 33.65
N PRO A 83 0.73 36.17 33.30
CA PRO A 83 1.92 36.02 32.47
C PRO A 83 2.90 34.99 33.05
N GLY A 84 3.41 34.09 32.21
CA GLY A 84 4.25 32.95 32.60
C GLY A 84 3.48 31.67 32.94
N GLN A 85 2.15 31.73 33.11
CA GLN A 85 1.32 30.55 33.33
C GLN A 85 1.33 29.63 32.09
N LYS A 86 1.48 28.32 32.31
CA LYS A 86 1.46 27.32 31.24
C LYS A 86 0.04 26.76 31.08
N LEU A 87 -0.57 27.00 29.94
CA LEU A 87 -1.88 26.48 29.57
C LEU A 87 -1.73 25.32 28.57
N LYS A 88 -2.35 24.18 28.89
CA LYS A 88 -2.65 23.12 27.93
C LYS A 88 -3.77 23.61 27.03
N ILE A 89 -3.48 23.82 25.76
CA ILE A 89 -4.46 24.14 24.73
C ILE A 89 -4.62 22.89 23.88
N PRO A 90 -5.82 22.28 23.78
CA PRO A 90 -6.02 21.10 22.95
C PRO A 90 -5.74 21.49 21.50
N SER A 91 -4.81 20.76 20.87
CA SER A 91 -4.62 20.81 19.43
C SER A 91 -5.82 20.09 18.81
N PHE A 92 -6.91 20.82 18.66
CA PHE A 92 -7.90 20.47 17.67
C PHE A 92 -7.22 20.76 16.33
N SER A 93 -6.66 19.74 15.69
CA SER A 93 -6.56 19.78 14.23
C SER A 93 -7.96 20.15 13.76
N LEU A 94 -8.11 21.31 13.12
CA LEU A 94 -9.37 21.85 12.63
C LEU A 94 -9.96 20.96 11.54
N THR A 95 -10.41 19.76 11.89
CA THR A 95 -11.53 19.12 11.25
C THR A 95 -12.77 19.71 11.89
N GLY A 96 -13.24 20.87 11.42
CA GLY A 96 -14.54 21.36 11.90
C GLY A 96 -14.91 22.84 11.80
N HIS A 97 -14.38 23.62 10.85
CA HIS A 97 -15.19 24.70 10.28
C HIS A 97 -15.76 24.19 8.96
N LYS A 98 -17.08 23.94 8.92
CA LYS A 98 -17.83 23.60 7.71
C LYS A 98 -17.82 24.81 6.75
N ALA A 99 -16.71 25.07 6.08
CA ALA A 99 -16.82 25.22 4.63
C ALA A 99 -17.39 23.87 4.16
N ARG A 100 -18.46 23.84 3.35
CA ARG A 100 -18.89 22.59 2.70
C ARG A 100 -17.63 21.99 2.07
N LYS A 101 -17.10 20.93 2.69
CA LYS A 101 -15.95 20.20 2.19
C LYS A 101 -16.47 19.61 0.88
N ILE A 102 -16.07 20.19 -0.25
CA ILE A 102 -16.32 19.59 -1.55
C ILE A 102 -15.96 18.10 -1.41
N ASN A 103 -16.89 17.21 -1.75
CA ASN A 103 -16.78 15.77 -1.51
C ASN A 103 -15.45 15.26 -2.10
N SER A 104 -14.69 14.45 -1.34
CA SER A 104 -13.40 13.86 -1.79
C SER A 104 -13.54 13.22 -3.17
N ASP A 105 -14.64 12.47 -3.36
CA ASP A 105 -15.05 11.84 -4.63
C ASP A 105 -15.11 12.82 -5.81
N THR A 106 -15.57 14.06 -5.59
CA THR A 106 -15.64 15.05 -6.67
C THR A 106 -14.25 15.52 -7.08
N TYR A 107 -13.35 15.78 -6.12
CA TYR A 107 -11.97 16.11 -6.45
C TYR A 107 -11.22 14.96 -7.11
N GLU A 108 -11.47 13.72 -6.70
CA GLU A 108 -10.91 12.53 -7.35
C GLU A 108 -11.36 12.43 -8.80
N LYS A 109 -12.65 12.68 -9.09
CA LYS A 109 -13.19 12.73 -10.46
C LYS A 109 -12.58 13.87 -11.30
N LEU A 110 -12.40 15.06 -10.71
CA LEU A 110 -11.75 16.18 -11.39
C LEU A 110 -10.26 15.91 -11.64
N ASP A 111 -9.56 15.30 -10.69
CA ASP A 111 -8.16 14.87 -10.85
C ASP A 111 -8.03 13.84 -11.97
N LEU A 112 -8.95 12.88 -12.04
CA LEU A 112 -8.99 11.90 -13.12
C LEU A 112 -9.20 12.56 -14.49
N LEU A 113 -10.18 13.45 -14.62
CA LEU A 113 -10.41 14.21 -15.85
C LEU A 113 -9.16 14.99 -16.28
N ARG A 114 -8.47 15.63 -15.32
CA ARG A 114 -7.22 16.35 -15.59
C ARG A 114 -6.13 15.42 -16.12
N LYS A 115 -5.98 14.22 -15.54
CA LYS A 115 -5.00 13.21 -15.99
C LYS A 115 -5.34 12.61 -17.34
N LEU A 116 -6.62 12.56 -17.69
CA LEU A 116 -7.10 12.16 -19.01
C LEU A 116 -6.94 13.26 -20.06
N GLY A 117 -6.49 14.47 -19.67
CA GLY A 117 -6.23 15.58 -20.58
C GLY A 117 -7.38 16.59 -20.70
N ALA A 118 -8.44 16.47 -19.90
CA ALA A 118 -9.48 17.49 -19.85
C ALA A 118 -8.91 18.80 -19.27
N LYS A 119 -9.27 19.93 -19.87
CA LYS A 119 -8.88 21.25 -19.35
C LYS A 119 -9.83 21.62 -18.20
N ILE A 120 -9.25 21.96 -17.06
CA ILE A 120 -10.01 22.33 -15.86
C ILE A 120 -9.48 23.67 -15.33
N ASP A 121 -10.36 24.67 -15.35
CA ASP A 121 -10.13 26.00 -14.81
C ASP A 121 -10.75 26.09 -13.41
N ASP A 122 -9.90 26.08 -12.38
CA ASP A 122 -10.27 26.13 -10.95
C ASP A 122 -9.80 27.42 -10.27
N LYS A 123 -9.37 28.42 -11.05
CA LYS A 123 -8.90 29.72 -10.59
C LYS A 123 -9.57 30.83 -11.37
N GLY A 124 -9.79 31.97 -10.71
CA GLY A 124 -10.43 33.14 -11.31
C GLY A 124 -11.93 33.19 -11.09
N TYR A 125 -12.61 33.99 -11.92
CA TYR A 125 -14.02 34.30 -11.80
C TYR A 125 -14.71 34.34 -13.16
N ILE A 126 -15.97 33.91 -13.20
CA ILE A 126 -16.89 34.23 -14.29
C ILE A 126 -17.72 35.44 -13.84
N PHE A 127 -17.76 36.47 -14.67
CA PHE A 127 -18.53 37.69 -14.41
C PHE A 127 -19.89 37.59 -15.11
N LEU A 128 -20.96 37.73 -14.33
CA LEU A 128 -22.36 37.71 -14.76
C LEU A 128 -23.00 39.06 -14.45
N GLY A 129 -22.64 40.09 -15.23
CA GLY A 129 -22.90 41.48 -14.88
C GLY A 129 -22.26 41.83 -13.54
N ASP A 130 -23.07 42.23 -12.57
CA ASP A 130 -22.62 42.66 -11.24
C ASP A 130 -22.20 41.48 -10.33
N ARG A 131 -22.51 40.25 -10.75
CA ARG A 131 -22.27 39.03 -9.96
C ARG A 131 -20.99 38.33 -10.40
N LYS A 132 -20.27 37.73 -9.46
CA LYS A 132 -19.03 37.00 -9.72
C LYS A 132 -19.14 35.56 -9.21
N ILE A 133 -18.92 34.59 -10.10
CA ILE A 133 -18.84 33.17 -9.74
C ILE A 133 -17.37 32.78 -9.62
N SER A 134 -16.96 32.24 -8.47
CA SER A 134 -15.57 31.82 -8.25
C SER A 134 -15.31 30.43 -8.82
N LEU A 135 -14.32 30.30 -9.70
CA LEU A 135 -13.92 29.02 -10.27
C LEU A 135 -13.26 28.07 -9.26
N ARG A 136 -12.78 28.60 -8.13
CA ARG A 136 -12.33 27.75 -6.99
C ARG A 136 -13.48 27.00 -6.33
N LYS A 137 -14.69 27.59 -6.35
CA LYS A 137 -15.90 26.99 -5.78
C LYS A 137 -16.69 26.22 -6.83
N ASN A 138 -16.60 26.64 -8.10
CA ASN A 138 -17.31 26.08 -9.23
C ASN A 138 -16.33 25.85 -10.38
N PRO A 139 -15.53 24.77 -10.35
CA PRO A 139 -14.53 24.53 -11.37
C PRO A 139 -15.19 24.37 -12.74
N LYS A 140 -14.61 25.01 -13.75
CA LYS A 140 -15.02 24.88 -15.14
C LYS A 140 -14.23 23.75 -15.79
N ILE A 141 -14.92 22.87 -16.49
CA ILE A 141 -14.37 21.72 -17.19
C ILE A 141 -14.65 21.91 -18.67
N ILE A 142 -13.62 21.72 -19.49
CA ILE A 142 -13.72 21.75 -20.94
C ILE A 142 -13.39 20.35 -21.45
N VAL A 143 -14.36 19.74 -22.11
CA VAL A 143 -14.28 18.38 -22.68
C VAL A 143 -14.67 18.46 -24.15
N GLY A 144 -13.71 18.20 -25.05
CA GLY A 144 -13.89 18.48 -26.47
C GLY A 144 -14.23 19.96 -26.67
N ASN A 145 -15.33 20.24 -27.37
CA ASN A 145 -15.82 21.60 -27.63
C ASN A 145 -16.93 22.04 -26.66
N ARG A 146 -17.12 21.35 -25.54
CA ARG A 146 -18.19 21.65 -24.58
C ARG A 146 -17.63 22.15 -23.26
N GLU A 147 -18.19 23.26 -22.79
CA GLU A 147 -17.89 23.81 -21.48
C GLU A 147 -18.94 23.38 -20.45
N TYR A 148 -18.45 23.00 -19.29
CA TYR A 148 -19.25 22.59 -18.14
C TYR A 148 -18.79 23.34 -16.90
N LEU A 149 -19.73 23.78 -16.06
CA LEU A 149 -19.44 24.37 -14.76
C LEU A 149 -19.99 23.46 -13.66
N VAL A 150 -19.16 23.01 -12.74
CA VAL A 150 -19.60 22.14 -11.63
C VAL A 150 -20.25 23.00 -10.54
N ASP A 151 -21.51 22.72 -10.23
CA ASP A 151 -22.27 23.39 -9.18
C ASP A 151 -22.42 22.51 -7.94
N PHE A 152 -22.03 23.03 -6.78
CA PHE A 152 -22.17 22.35 -5.49
C PHE A 152 -23.42 22.80 -4.72
N GLY A 153 -24.44 23.26 -5.46
CA GLY A 153 -25.68 23.82 -4.94
C GLY A 153 -25.49 25.22 -4.38
N ASN A 154 -24.62 26.01 -5.01
CA ASN A 154 -24.32 27.39 -4.61
C ASN A 154 -24.66 28.41 -5.70
N LEU A 155 -25.11 27.96 -6.87
CA LEU A 155 -25.61 28.84 -7.93
C LEU A 155 -27.13 29.03 -7.82
N SER A 156 -27.59 30.23 -8.16
CA SER A 156 -29.03 30.51 -8.24
C SER A 156 -29.62 30.02 -9.56
N VAL A 157 -30.94 29.82 -9.61
CA VAL A 157 -31.65 29.48 -10.86
C VAL A 157 -31.39 30.50 -11.98
N LYS A 158 -31.26 31.78 -11.64
CA LYS A 158 -30.92 32.85 -12.60
C LYS A 158 -29.50 32.69 -13.16
N ASP A 159 -28.54 32.30 -12.33
CA ASP A 159 -27.16 32.02 -12.76
C ASP A 159 -27.11 30.86 -13.74
N ILE A 160 -27.80 29.77 -13.40
CA ILE A 160 -27.83 28.56 -14.21
C ILE A 160 -28.43 28.85 -15.59
N LYS A 161 -29.55 29.58 -15.65
CA LYS A 161 -30.18 29.97 -16.92
C LYS A 161 -29.26 30.83 -17.78
N PHE A 162 -28.59 31.82 -17.20
CA PHE A 162 -27.65 32.67 -17.93
C PHE A 162 -26.44 31.89 -18.44
N LEU A 163 -25.82 31.07 -17.59
CA LEU A 163 -24.67 30.24 -17.98
C LEU A 163 -25.04 29.33 -19.16
N THR A 164 -26.22 28.72 -19.09
CA THR A 164 -26.73 27.85 -20.17
C THR A 164 -26.97 28.65 -21.46
N SER A 165 -27.50 29.88 -21.39
CA SER A 165 -27.73 30.71 -22.58
C SER A 165 -26.44 31.15 -23.28
N VAL A 166 -25.31 31.22 -22.55
CA VAL A 166 -23.99 31.52 -23.13
C VAL A 166 -23.18 30.26 -23.47
N GLY A 167 -23.82 29.08 -23.47
CA GLY A 167 -23.22 27.81 -23.87
C GLY A 167 -22.44 27.08 -22.78
N ILE A 168 -22.46 27.55 -21.53
CA ILE A 168 -21.84 26.88 -20.38
C ILE A 168 -22.87 26.00 -19.68
N ASN A 169 -22.71 24.68 -19.81
CA ASN A 169 -23.63 23.73 -19.18
C ASN A 169 -23.33 23.60 -17.69
N VAL A 170 -24.36 23.68 -16.83
CA VAL A 170 -24.17 23.47 -15.39
C VAL A 170 -24.32 21.99 -15.05
N LEU A 171 -23.36 21.45 -14.31
CA LEU A 171 -23.33 20.05 -13.88
C LEU A 171 -23.41 19.93 -12.37
N GLU A 172 -24.25 19.02 -11.90
CA GLU A 172 -24.19 18.54 -10.52
C GLU A 172 -23.02 17.56 -10.33
N PRO A 173 -22.45 17.43 -9.12
CA PRO A 173 -21.27 16.60 -8.88
C PRO A 173 -21.53 15.11 -9.18
N LYS A 174 -22.77 14.64 -8.99
CA LYS A 174 -23.20 13.28 -9.32
C LYS A 174 -23.13 12.97 -10.82
N GLN A 175 -23.19 13.99 -11.68
CA GLN A 175 -23.14 13.83 -13.13
C GLN A 175 -21.71 13.73 -13.69
N LEU A 176 -20.68 14.06 -12.88
CA LEU A 176 -19.28 13.98 -13.33
C LEU A 176 -18.85 12.60 -13.79
N GLY A 177 -19.40 11.53 -13.19
CA GLY A 177 -19.14 10.16 -13.64
C GLY A 177 -19.52 9.97 -15.11
N LYS A 178 -20.70 10.47 -15.52
CA LYS A 178 -21.16 10.39 -16.91
C LYS A 178 -20.29 11.21 -17.86
N ILE A 179 -19.71 12.31 -17.39
CA ILE A 179 -18.79 13.13 -18.18
C ILE A 179 -17.46 12.41 -18.39
N ILE A 180 -16.93 11.75 -17.36
CA ILE A 180 -15.73 10.90 -17.47
C ILE A 180 -15.97 9.78 -18.48
N ASP A 181 -17.10 9.09 -18.39
CA ASP A 181 -17.44 7.97 -19.28
C ASP A 181 -17.47 8.44 -20.75
N LYS A 182 -18.18 9.54 -21.01
CA LYS A 182 -18.23 10.16 -22.35
C LYS A 182 -16.86 10.64 -22.83
N PHE A 183 -16.05 11.21 -21.94
CA PHE A 183 -14.70 11.66 -22.27
C PHE A 183 -13.86 10.48 -22.75
N ILE A 184 -13.86 9.36 -22.02
CA ILE A 184 -13.09 8.17 -22.40
C ILE A 184 -13.60 7.62 -23.74
N GLU A 185 -14.91 7.42 -23.88
CA GLU A 185 -15.50 6.86 -25.10
C GLU A 185 -15.28 7.71 -26.34
N SER A 186 -15.19 9.04 -26.20
CA SER A 186 -14.99 9.95 -27.34
C SER A 186 -13.53 10.11 -27.74
N ASN A 187 -12.57 9.88 -26.83
CA ASN A 187 -11.15 10.08 -27.11
C ASN A 187 -10.39 8.79 -27.45
N PHE A 188 -10.97 7.61 -27.20
CA PHE A 188 -10.30 6.32 -27.43
C PHE A 188 -11.12 5.42 -28.35
N SER A 189 -10.49 4.88 -29.40
CA SER A 189 -11.17 4.05 -30.41
C SER A 189 -11.55 2.66 -29.92
N GLN A 190 -10.81 2.10 -28.96
CA GLN A 190 -11.08 0.78 -28.37
C GLN A 190 -11.16 0.92 -26.85
N VAL A 191 -12.36 0.70 -26.31
CA VAL A 191 -12.63 0.84 -24.87
C VAL A 191 -13.32 -0.42 -24.36
N LEU A 192 -12.63 -1.16 -23.50
CA LEU A 192 -13.22 -2.26 -22.74
C LEU A 192 -13.55 -1.77 -21.33
N LYS A 193 -14.68 -2.19 -20.78
CA LYS A 193 -15.19 -1.70 -19.48
C LYS A 193 -15.27 -2.83 -18.45
N ASN A 194 -15.01 -2.49 -17.18
CA ASN A 194 -15.25 -3.34 -16.00
C ASN A 194 -14.68 -4.76 -16.15
N GLY A 195 -13.49 -4.87 -16.74
CA GLY A 195 -12.88 -6.15 -17.05
C GLY A 195 -11.82 -6.54 -16.03
N LYS A 196 -11.15 -7.65 -16.31
CA LYS A 196 -9.96 -8.09 -15.60
C LYS A 196 -8.99 -8.71 -16.58
N PHE A 197 -7.71 -8.62 -16.28
CA PHE A 197 -6.70 -9.45 -16.92
C PHE A 197 -5.99 -10.30 -15.88
N ILE A 198 -5.42 -11.40 -16.35
CA ILE A 198 -4.64 -12.35 -15.58
C ILE A 198 -3.24 -12.35 -16.19
N LEU A 199 -2.23 -12.02 -15.39
CA LEU A 199 -0.83 -12.06 -15.81
C LEU A 199 -0.13 -13.23 -15.14
N GLY A 200 0.64 -13.98 -15.92
CA GLY A 200 1.35 -15.17 -15.50
C GLY A 200 0.49 -16.43 -15.44
N ALA A 201 1.14 -17.59 -15.61
CA ALA A 201 0.51 -18.91 -15.57
C ALA A 201 0.60 -19.54 -14.17
N SER A 202 1.79 -19.56 -13.58
CA SER A 202 2.05 -20.12 -12.24
C SER A 202 1.83 -19.08 -11.14
N ASP A 203 2.38 -17.89 -11.36
CA ASP A 203 2.26 -16.74 -10.48
C ASP A 203 1.30 -15.74 -11.11
N ILE A 204 0.17 -15.58 -10.44
CA ILE A 204 -1.04 -15.02 -11.03
C ILE A 204 -1.27 -13.64 -10.44
N LEU A 205 -1.16 -12.61 -11.28
CA LEU A 205 -1.71 -11.28 -10.98
C LEU A 205 -3.07 -11.13 -11.64
N ILE A 206 -4.13 -11.17 -10.84
CA ILE A 206 -5.47 -10.82 -11.28
C ILE A 206 -5.67 -9.35 -11.00
N TYR A 207 -5.92 -8.56 -12.03
CA TYR A 207 -6.14 -7.12 -11.91
C TYR A 207 -7.46 -6.74 -12.58
N LYS A 208 -8.33 -6.06 -11.83
CA LYS A 208 -9.62 -5.57 -12.31
C LYS A 208 -9.48 -4.09 -12.68
N TYR A 209 -10.09 -3.68 -13.79
CA TYR A 209 -10.02 -2.31 -14.29
C TYR A 209 -11.43 -1.76 -14.56
N ASP A 210 -11.58 -0.44 -14.44
CA ASP A 210 -12.84 0.21 -14.83
C ASP A 210 -12.89 0.42 -16.35
N TYR A 211 -11.77 0.85 -16.93
CA TYR A 211 -11.59 0.91 -18.39
C TYR A 211 -10.22 0.39 -18.78
N LEU A 212 -10.15 -0.30 -19.91
CA LEU A 212 -8.93 -0.63 -20.61
C LEU A 212 -9.04 -0.04 -22.01
N VAL A 213 -8.09 0.83 -22.32
CA VAL A 213 -7.97 1.46 -23.64
C VAL A 213 -6.62 1.13 -24.26
N TYR A 214 -6.59 1.14 -25.57
CA TYR A 214 -5.37 0.93 -26.35
C TYR A 214 -4.99 2.24 -27.03
N ASP A 215 -3.81 2.75 -26.69
CA ASP A 215 -3.22 3.87 -27.40
C ASP A 215 -2.61 3.34 -28.69
N THR A 216 -3.27 3.62 -29.81
CA THR A 216 -2.82 3.18 -31.14
C THR A 216 -1.56 3.90 -31.62
N VAL A 217 -1.25 5.07 -31.05
CA VAL A 217 -0.05 5.85 -31.38
C VAL A 217 1.15 5.29 -30.62
N SER A 218 1.01 5.07 -29.32
CA SER A 218 2.12 4.58 -28.49
C SER A 218 2.20 3.05 -28.41
N GLY A 219 1.19 2.33 -28.90
CA GLY A 219 1.03 0.88 -28.75
C GLY A 219 0.80 0.39 -27.31
N ARG A 220 0.47 1.29 -26.37
CA ARG A 220 0.39 0.97 -24.93
C ARG A 220 -1.02 0.58 -24.52
N ARG A 221 -1.10 -0.34 -23.56
CA ARG A 221 -2.33 -0.65 -22.83
C ARG A 221 -2.47 0.30 -21.66
N ILE A 222 -3.57 1.04 -21.59
CA ILE A 222 -3.85 1.99 -20.51
C ILE A 222 -5.07 1.50 -19.76
N VAL A 223 -4.88 1.21 -18.49
CA VAL A 223 -5.95 1.04 -17.51
C VAL A 223 -6.32 2.41 -16.98
N ILE A 224 -7.62 2.69 -16.94
CA ILE A 224 -8.17 3.86 -16.26
C ILE A 224 -9.03 3.37 -15.10
N ASN A 225 -8.65 3.72 -13.87
CA ASN A 225 -9.47 3.46 -12.69
C ASN A 225 -10.16 4.74 -12.22
N LYS A 226 -11.41 4.60 -11.80
CA LYS A 226 -12.21 5.68 -11.22
C LYS A 226 -11.87 5.93 -9.75
N GLU A 227 -11.45 4.89 -9.05
CA GLU A 227 -11.01 4.95 -7.65
C GLU A 227 -9.47 4.95 -7.57
N PRO A 228 -8.86 5.67 -6.61
CA PRO A 228 -7.42 5.67 -6.40
C PRO A 228 -7.00 4.46 -5.55
N ASP A 229 -7.11 3.26 -6.12
CA ASP A 229 -7.00 2.00 -5.40
C ASP A 229 -5.86 1.09 -5.92
N THR A 230 -4.98 1.60 -6.79
CA THR A 230 -3.75 0.93 -7.22
C THR A 230 -2.52 1.54 -6.54
N PRO A 231 -1.91 0.86 -5.55
CA PRO A 231 -0.73 1.39 -4.87
C PRO A 231 0.44 1.61 -5.83
N PRO A 232 1.35 2.57 -5.52
CA PRO A 232 2.47 2.90 -6.40
C PRO A 232 3.35 1.71 -6.80
N ALA A 233 3.60 0.76 -5.87
CA ALA A 233 4.40 -0.43 -6.17
C ALA A 233 3.69 -1.40 -7.13
N LEU A 234 2.36 -1.59 -6.98
CA LEU A 234 1.58 -2.39 -7.93
C LEU A 234 1.55 -1.71 -9.30
N ARG A 235 1.46 -0.37 -9.33
CA ARG A 235 1.55 0.40 -10.58
C ARG A 235 2.91 0.20 -11.27
N GLY A 236 4.00 0.19 -10.51
CA GLY A 236 5.34 -0.14 -11.03
C GLY A 236 5.39 -1.53 -11.64
N LEU A 237 4.81 -2.53 -10.97
CA LEU A 237 4.70 -3.89 -11.48
C LEU A 237 3.88 -3.94 -12.77
N LEU A 238 2.69 -3.37 -12.81
CA LEU A 238 1.85 -3.33 -14.03
C LEU A 238 2.57 -2.64 -15.20
N ASN A 239 3.29 -1.55 -14.92
CA ASN A 239 4.06 -0.84 -15.95
C ASN A 239 5.18 -1.71 -16.53
N SER A 240 5.81 -2.59 -15.74
CA SER A 240 6.79 -3.55 -16.26
C SER A 240 6.18 -4.60 -17.20
N TYR A 241 4.87 -4.89 -17.06
CA TYR A 241 4.10 -5.69 -18.01
C TYR A 241 3.52 -4.86 -19.18
N GLY A 242 3.98 -3.61 -19.37
CA GLY A 242 3.50 -2.73 -20.44
C GLY A 242 2.08 -2.19 -20.23
N ILE A 243 1.58 -2.20 -18.98
CA ILE A 243 0.24 -1.71 -18.62
C ILE A 243 0.39 -0.43 -17.81
N TYR A 244 -0.02 0.68 -18.41
CA TYR A 244 -0.01 1.99 -17.75
C TYR A 244 -1.31 2.20 -16.97
N VAL A 245 -1.24 2.78 -15.77
CA VAL A 245 -2.43 3.03 -14.94
C VAL A 245 -2.64 4.53 -14.76
N VAL A 246 -3.83 4.99 -15.17
CA VAL A 246 -4.34 6.33 -14.92
C VAL A 246 -5.46 6.22 -13.89
N GLU A 247 -5.33 6.92 -12.77
CA GLU A 247 -6.33 6.93 -11.70
C GLU A 247 -6.22 8.24 -10.90
N PRO A 248 -7.20 8.59 -10.05
CA PRO A 248 -7.07 9.73 -9.16
C PRO A 248 -5.84 9.62 -8.25
N LYS A 249 -5.47 10.73 -7.60
CA LYS A 249 -4.30 10.76 -6.71
C LYS A 249 -4.45 9.76 -5.56
N PHE A 250 -3.64 8.70 -5.61
CA PHE A 250 -3.49 7.74 -4.52
C PHE A 250 -2.95 8.42 -3.27
N VAL A 251 -3.71 8.36 -2.18
CA VAL A 251 -3.27 8.78 -0.84
C VAL A 251 -3.02 7.53 -0.04
N ASN A 252 -1.75 7.20 0.20
CA ASN A 252 -1.39 6.02 0.98
C ASN A 252 -1.94 6.17 2.41
N PRO A 253 -2.89 5.32 2.84
CA PRO A 253 -3.43 5.39 4.19
C PRO A 253 -2.40 4.96 5.26
N ASN A 254 -1.32 4.27 4.86
CA ASN A 254 -0.31 3.74 5.77
C ASN A 254 1.12 3.85 5.19
N PRO A 255 1.80 5.00 5.36
CA PRO A 255 3.18 5.20 4.90
C PRO A 255 4.22 4.32 5.63
N SER A 256 3.80 3.48 6.58
CA SER A 256 4.65 2.55 7.33
C SER A 256 4.54 1.09 6.85
N GLU A 257 3.80 0.81 5.76
CA GLU A 257 3.87 -0.47 5.05
C GLU A 257 5.26 -0.64 4.45
N GLY A 258 5.93 -1.69 4.92
CA GLY A 258 7.37 -1.67 5.17
C GLY A 258 8.20 -2.29 4.07
N LEU A 259 9.44 -1.84 3.95
CA LEU A 259 10.49 -2.42 3.12
C LEU A 259 10.89 -3.79 3.67
N GLY A 260 10.21 -4.83 3.21
CA GLY A 260 10.60 -6.22 3.45
C GLY A 260 12.08 -6.44 3.14
N LYS A 261 12.74 -7.29 3.93
CA LYS A 261 14.17 -7.59 3.71
C LYS A 261 14.33 -8.45 2.48
N LEU A 262 15.40 -8.22 1.73
CA LEU A 262 15.78 -9.03 0.57
C LEU A 262 17.12 -9.69 0.86
N VAL A 263 17.20 -10.98 0.62
CA VAL A 263 18.45 -11.74 0.55
C VAL A 263 18.47 -12.49 -0.75
N ILE A 264 19.58 -12.37 -1.48
CA ILE A 264 19.83 -13.12 -2.71
C ILE A 264 20.92 -14.14 -2.38
N LEU A 265 20.63 -15.43 -2.52
CA LEU A 265 21.57 -16.51 -2.27
C LEU A 265 22.49 -16.66 -3.48
N LYS A 266 23.73 -16.21 -3.33
CA LYS A 266 24.76 -16.34 -4.37
C LYS A 266 25.52 -17.66 -4.27
N GLY A 267 26.11 -18.08 -5.40
CA GLY A 267 26.92 -19.29 -5.52
C GLY A 267 26.11 -20.51 -5.95
N GLU A 268 26.77 -21.67 -6.03
CA GLU A 268 26.18 -22.94 -6.50
C GLU A 268 26.28 -24.03 -5.43
N GLY A 269 25.43 -25.06 -5.57
CA GLY A 269 25.40 -26.25 -4.72
C GLY A 269 25.52 -25.95 -3.22
N ILE A 270 26.57 -26.49 -2.59
CA ILE A 270 26.83 -26.37 -1.15
C ILE A 270 26.99 -24.92 -0.70
N SER A 271 27.55 -24.03 -1.52
CA SER A 271 27.72 -22.62 -1.13
C SER A 271 26.37 -21.94 -0.91
N LYS A 272 25.41 -22.19 -1.80
CA LYS A 272 24.05 -21.62 -1.73
C LYS A 272 23.30 -22.14 -0.50
N ILE A 273 23.36 -23.45 -0.27
CA ILE A 273 22.78 -24.12 0.91
C ILE A 273 23.41 -23.61 2.21
N SER A 274 24.73 -23.46 2.24
CA SER A 274 25.45 -22.99 3.43
C SER A 274 25.05 -21.58 3.82
N ASN A 275 24.91 -20.70 2.82
CA ASN A 275 24.45 -19.32 3.00
C ASN A 275 23.00 -19.28 3.52
N LEU A 276 22.12 -20.15 3.01
CA LEU A 276 20.75 -20.28 3.50
C LEU A 276 20.73 -20.73 4.97
N LEU A 277 21.46 -21.79 5.32
CA LEU A 277 21.51 -22.30 6.69
C LEU A 277 22.07 -21.27 7.67
N PHE A 278 23.14 -20.56 7.29
CA PHE A 278 23.69 -19.47 8.09
C PHE A 278 22.66 -18.34 8.27
N LEU A 279 21.94 -17.96 7.22
CA LEU A 279 20.89 -16.93 7.28
C LEU A 279 19.77 -17.30 8.26
N LEU A 280 19.31 -18.55 8.21
CA LEU A 280 18.16 -19.03 8.98
C LEU A 280 18.50 -19.30 10.45
N THR A 281 19.70 -19.82 10.71
CA THR A 281 20.09 -20.32 12.04
C THR A 281 21.12 -19.45 12.75
N GLY A 282 21.89 -18.65 12.01
CA GLY A 282 23.06 -17.92 12.51
C GLY A 282 24.26 -18.81 12.85
N LYS A 283 24.21 -20.10 12.51
CA LYS A 283 25.26 -21.08 12.84
C LYS A 283 26.32 -21.14 11.75
N LYS A 284 27.59 -21.10 12.15
CA LYS A 284 28.73 -21.19 11.24
C LYS A 284 28.94 -22.63 10.78
N PHE A 285 29.54 -22.77 9.60
CA PHE A 285 29.96 -24.05 9.05
C PHE A 285 31.48 -24.13 8.93
N LYS A 286 32.00 -25.35 8.83
CA LYS A 286 33.38 -25.67 8.47
C LYS A 286 33.37 -26.40 7.14
N ARG A 287 34.32 -26.10 6.25
CA ARG A 287 34.49 -26.83 4.99
C ARG A 287 35.20 -28.16 5.24
N ILE A 288 34.80 -29.17 4.50
CA ILE A 288 35.45 -30.47 4.36
C ILE A 288 35.61 -30.77 2.86
N GLU A 289 36.31 -31.84 2.51
CA GLU A 289 36.63 -32.21 1.14
C GLU A 289 35.38 -32.27 0.24
N ASP A 290 34.40 -33.09 0.60
CA ASP A 290 33.14 -33.22 -0.15
C ASP A 290 31.98 -32.40 0.41
N GLY A 291 32.24 -31.33 1.18
CA GLY A 291 31.16 -30.42 1.59
C GLY A 291 31.39 -29.56 2.83
N VAL A 292 30.37 -29.50 3.69
CA VAL A 292 30.37 -28.64 4.89
C VAL A 292 29.74 -29.32 6.09
N ILE A 293 30.24 -28.98 7.27
CA ILE A 293 29.68 -29.41 8.55
C ILE A 293 29.19 -28.18 9.31
N PHE A 294 28.02 -28.29 9.93
CA PHE A 294 27.47 -27.37 10.91
C PHE A 294 27.54 -28.01 12.31
N PRO A 295 28.65 -27.82 13.06
CA PRO A 295 28.87 -28.54 14.32
C PRO A 295 27.76 -28.27 15.34
N ASP A 296 27.32 -27.02 15.45
CA ASP A 296 26.25 -26.59 16.36
C ASP A 296 24.88 -27.21 16.04
N LEU A 297 24.67 -27.63 14.78
CA LEU A 297 23.42 -28.27 14.34
C LEU A 297 23.54 -29.79 14.27
N LYS A 298 24.75 -30.33 14.40
CA LYS A 298 25.10 -31.73 14.10
C LYS A 298 24.57 -32.16 12.74
N ILE A 299 24.87 -31.37 11.71
CA ILE A 299 24.49 -31.63 10.31
C ILE A 299 25.74 -31.57 9.45
N ALA A 300 25.91 -32.54 8.56
CA ALA A 300 26.85 -32.48 7.46
C ALA A 300 26.06 -32.41 6.14
N VAL A 301 26.41 -31.47 5.28
CA VAL A 301 25.87 -31.35 3.91
C VAL A 301 27.01 -31.66 2.96
N VAL A 302 26.82 -32.67 2.12
CA VAL A 302 27.88 -33.24 1.30
C VAL A 302 27.41 -33.46 -0.14
N TYR A 303 28.34 -33.47 -1.08
CA TYR A 303 28.07 -33.87 -2.45
C TYR A 303 27.84 -35.38 -2.54
N ASP A 304 27.27 -35.83 -3.66
CA ASP A 304 27.05 -37.25 -3.96
C ASP A 304 28.35 -38.01 -4.28
N SER A 305 29.46 -37.29 -4.50
CA SER A 305 30.82 -37.84 -4.62
C SER A 305 31.38 -38.47 -3.35
N ILE A 306 30.76 -38.24 -2.19
CA ILE A 306 31.27 -38.73 -0.91
C ILE A 306 31.34 -40.25 -0.85
N THR A 307 32.44 -40.78 -0.31
CA THR A 307 32.60 -42.23 -0.14
C THR A 307 31.70 -42.79 0.98
N PRO A 308 31.31 -44.08 0.94
CA PRO A 308 30.55 -44.70 2.03
C PRO A 308 31.28 -44.63 3.38
N GLU A 309 32.60 -44.76 3.37
CA GLU A 309 33.46 -44.73 4.55
C GLU A 309 33.44 -43.36 5.23
N GLU A 310 33.57 -42.28 4.47
CA GLU A 310 33.48 -40.91 4.98
C GLU A 310 32.07 -40.57 5.48
N SER A 311 31.04 -41.02 4.76
CA SER A 311 29.65 -40.86 5.19
C SER A 311 29.38 -41.54 6.53
N VAL A 312 29.90 -42.76 6.73
CA VAL A 312 29.81 -43.47 8.02
C VAL A 312 30.58 -42.74 9.11
N LYS A 313 31.79 -42.25 8.82
CA LYS A 313 32.59 -41.47 9.77
C LYS A 313 31.85 -40.23 10.28
N LEU A 314 31.26 -39.44 9.37
CA LEU A 314 30.47 -38.26 9.73
C LEU A 314 29.26 -38.61 10.61
N LYS A 315 28.61 -39.74 10.36
CA LYS A 315 27.49 -40.25 11.19
C LYS A 315 27.96 -40.69 12.57
N LEU A 316 29.10 -41.37 12.67
CA LEU A 316 29.71 -41.77 13.95
C LEU A 316 30.15 -40.57 14.80
N GLU A 317 30.55 -39.46 14.16
CA GLU A 317 30.77 -38.16 14.82
C GLU A 317 29.47 -37.50 15.31
N GLY A 318 28.32 -38.15 15.12
CA GLY A 318 27.01 -37.72 15.59
C GLY A 318 26.30 -36.75 14.63
N ASN A 319 26.80 -36.59 13.40
CA ASN A 319 26.16 -35.73 12.41
C ASN A 319 25.04 -36.46 11.66
N ARG A 320 23.97 -35.72 11.38
CA ARG A 320 22.99 -36.12 10.36
C ARG A 320 23.54 -35.71 9.00
N VAL A 321 23.83 -36.68 8.15
CA VAL A 321 24.40 -36.46 6.82
C VAL A 321 23.29 -36.26 5.80
N SER A 322 23.34 -35.16 5.07
CA SER A 322 22.45 -34.83 3.95
C SER A 322 23.28 -34.76 2.68
N VAL A 323 23.02 -35.68 1.75
CA VAL A 323 23.65 -35.72 0.44
C VAL A 323 22.85 -34.82 -0.52
N LEU A 324 23.54 -33.96 -1.26
CA LEU A 324 22.91 -33.12 -2.28
C LEU A 324 22.56 -33.93 -3.52
N THR A 325 21.38 -33.67 -4.07
CA THR A 325 20.88 -34.33 -5.28
C THR A 325 21.10 -33.53 -6.56
N GLY A 326 21.52 -32.26 -6.42
CA GLY A 326 21.60 -31.31 -7.52
C GLY A 326 20.28 -30.56 -7.77
N ASN A 327 19.16 -31.02 -7.20
CA ASN A 327 17.90 -30.27 -7.18
C ASN A 327 17.83 -29.38 -5.93
N PHE A 328 18.11 -28.09 -6.11
CA PHE A 328 18.21 -27.15 -4.99
C PHE A 328 16.95 -27.10 -4.10
N LEU A 329 15.74 -27.08 -4.68
CA LEU A 329 14.51 -26.99 -3.88
C LEU A 329 14.28 -28.26 -3.07
N TYR A 330 14.56 -29.42 -3.66
CA TYR A 330 14.49 -30.71 -2.97
C TYR A 330 15.52 -30.78 -1.84
N ASP A 331 16.76 -30.40 -2.12
CA ASP A 331 17.86 -30.37 -1.14
C ASP A 331 17.53 -29.43 0.03
N VAL A 332 16.98 -28.25 -0.25
CA VAL A 332 16.53 -27.31 0.79
C VAL A 332 15.45 -27.94 1.67
N LYS A 333 14.42 -28.59 1.09
CA LYS A 333 13.36 -29.23 1.88
C LYS A 333 13.90 -30.30 2.82
N ASN A 334 14.77 -31.17 2.29
CA ASN A 334 15.41 -32.22 3.08
C ASN A 334 16.23 -31.64 4.21
N ILE A 335 17.05 -30.63 3.94
CA ILE A 335 17.90 -29.99 4.93
C ILE A 335 17.08 -29.25 5.99
N LEU A 336 16.03 -28.54 5.60
CA LEU A 336 15.17 -27.82 6.55
C LEU A 336 14.41 -28.77 7.50
N SER A 337 14.16 -30.02 7.10
CA SER A 337 13.62 -31.04 8.01
C SER A 337 14.58 -31.38 9.16
N LEU A 338 15.87 -31.13 8.99
CA LEU A 338 16.91 -31.39 9.97
C LEU A 338 17.14 -30.18 10.91
N VAL A 339 16.58 -29.02 10.61
CA VAL A 339 16.85 -27.77 11.33
C VAL A 339 15.62 -27.37 12.16
N PRO A 340 15.77 -26.77 13.34
CA PRO A 340 14.63 -26.33 14.17
C PRO A 340 13.95 -25.07 13.62
N VAL A 341 13.41 -25.15 12.40
CA VAL A 341 12.65 -24.09 11.72
C VAL A 341 11.35 -24.67 11.17
N ALA A 342 10.27 -23.91 11.30
CA ALA A 342 9.01 -24.28 10.66
C ALA A 342 9.08 -23.88 9.19
N ASN A 343 8.85 -24.82 8.28
CA ASN A 343 8.84 -24.54 6.85
C ASN A 343 7.60 -25.17 6.18
N LYS A 344 7.09 -24.52 5.13
CA LYS A 344 5.88 -24.97 4.44
C LYS A 344 5.75 -24.36 3.05
N GLU A 345 5.39 -25.16 2.06
CA GLU A 345 4.99 -24.65 0.74
C GLU A 345 3.63 -23.98 0.83
N VAL A 346 3.56 -22.73 0.35
CA VAL A 346 2.35 -21.92 0.41
C VAL A 346 2.15 -21.13 -0.88
N VAL A 347 0.91 -20.69 -1.09
CA VAL A 347 0.58 -19.66 -2.08
C VAL A 347 0.40 -18.36 -1.32
N LEU A 348 1.37 -17.44 -1.43
CA LEU A 348 1.22 -16.09 -0.90
C LEU A 348 0.12 -15.38 -1.69
N VAL A 349 -0.87 -14.82 -1.00
CA VAL A 349 -1.97 -14.06 -1.63
C VAL A 349 -1.95 -12.63 -1.10
N LEU A 350 -1.71 -11.67 -1.99
CA LEU A 350 -1.71 -10.24 -1.67
C LEU A 350 -2.90 -9.58 -2.36
N ASN A 351 -3.83 -9.07 -1.56
CA ASN A 351 -4.97 -8.31 -2.05
C ASN A 351 -4.65 -6.81 -2.04
N GLU A 352 -5.13 -6.12 -3.07
CA GLU A 352 -5.02 -4.67 -3.22
C GLU A 352 -6.39 -4.03 -3.52
N PRO A 353 -6.69 -2.87 -2.88
CA PRO A 353 -6.05 -2.39 -1.65
C PRO A 353 -6.12 -3.42 -0.51
N PRO A 354 -5.33 -3.27 0.56
CA PRO A 354 -5.38 -4.18 1.71
C PRO A 354 -6.81 -4.33 2.26
N GLU A 355 -7.15 -5.52 2.75
CA GLU A 355 -8.47 -5.83 3.36
C GLU A 355 -9.68 -5.75 2.40
N THR A 356 -9.47 -5.45 1.11
CA THR A 356 -10.57 -5.37 0.13
C THR A 356 -10.95 -6.71 -0.51
N ASN A 357 -10.40 -7.82 -0.02
CA ASN A 357 -10.58 -9.16 -0.60
C ASN A 357 -10.32 -9.22 -2.12
N GLY A 358 -9.37 -8.41 -2.60
CA GLY A 358 -8.98 -8.37 -4.01
C GLY A 358 -10.01 -7.67 -4.89
N LYS A 359 -10.66 -6.61 -4.37
CA LYS A 359 -11.57 -5.76 -5.14
C LYS A 359 -10.87 -5.15 -6.35
N ARG A 360 -9.64 -4.64 -6.20
CA ARG A 360 -8.83 -4.12 -7.33
C ARG A 360 -7.90 -5.18 -7.88
N ALA A 361 -7.06 -5.77 -7.04
CA ALA A 361 -6.11 -6.77 -7.49
C ALA A 361 -5.87 -7.88 -6.48
N GLN A 362 -5.49 -9.04 -6.99
CA GLN A 362 -5.03 -10.18 -6.21
C GLN A 362 -3.78 -10.74 -6.88
N PHE A 363 -2.68 -10.74 -6.14
CA PHE A 363 -1.41 -11.30 -6.56
C PHE A 363 -1.16 -12.61 -5.82
N LYS A 364 -0.92 -13.69 -6.56
CA LYS A 364 -0.62 -15.02 -6.02
C LYS A 364 0.78 -15.46 -6.43
N LYS A 365 1.61 -15.82 -5.46
CA LYS A 365 2.99 -16.30 -5.69
C LYS A 365 3.20 -17.60 -4.94
N ARG A 366 3.68 -18.64 -5.62
CA ARG A 366 4.10 -19.89 -4.95
C ARG A 366 5.49 -19.71 -4.34
N GLY A 367 5.72 -20.32 -3.19
CA GLY A 367 7.03 -20.30 -2.55
C GLY A 367 7.07 -21.10 -1.26
N LEU A 368 8.27 -21.16 -0.68
CA LEU A 368 8.52 -21.83 0.58
C LEU A 368 8.53 -20.80 1.73
N LEU A 369 7.55 -20.87 2.62
CA LEU A 369 7.53 -20.08 3.84
C LEU A 369 8.47 -20.71 4.86
N ILE A 370 9.42 -19.95 5.39
CA ILE A 370 10.38 -20.41 6.41
C ILE A 370 10.29 -19.48 7.62
N THR A 371 9.84 -19.98 8.75
CA THR A 371 9.71 -19.23 10.00
C THR A 371 10.81 -19.59 10.98
N THR A 372 11.59 -18.58 11.33
CA THR A 372 12.63 -18.63 12.37
C THR A 372 12.14 -17.91 13.63
N GLN A 373 12.88 -18.02 14.74
CA GLN A 373 12.57 -17.26 15.97
C GLN A 373 12.57 -15.73 15.79
N LYS A 374 13.30 -15.22 14.79
CA LYS A 374 13.45 -13.77 14.56
C LYS A 374 12.49 -13.23 13.51
N ARG A 375 12.15 -14.02 12.49
CA ARG A 375 11.36 -13.58 11.34
C ARG A 375 10.86 -14.75 10.50
N THR A 376 9.82 -14.45 9.72
CA THR A 376 9.34 -15.28 8.62
C THR A 376 9.91 -14.78 7.31
N TRP A 377 10.43 -15.71 6.51
CA TRP A 377 10.94 -15.52 5.16
C TRP A 377 10.02 -16.22 4.17
N PHE A 378 9.89 -15.64 2.98
CA PHE A 378 9.25 -16.24 1.83
C PHE A 378 10.33 -16.47 0.78
N MET A 379 10.68 -17.74 0.57
CA MET A 379 11.71 -18.14 -0.37
C MET A 379 11.07 -18.45 -1.72
N VAL A 380 11.60 -17.82 -2.77
CA VAL A 380 11.07 -17.87 -4.13
C VAL A 380 12.22 -18.00 -5.12
N ASP A 381 11.96 -18.68 -6.23
CA ASP A 381 12.86 -18.81 -7.36
C ASP A 381 12.90 -17.49 -8.17
N ASP A 382 14.10 -17.05 -8.59
CA ASP A 382 14.33 -15.75 -9.25
C ASP A 382 14.31 -15.80 -10.79
N VAL A 383 14.14 -16.98 -11.41
CA VAL A 383 14.43 -17.07 -12.85
C VAL A 383 13.40 -16.33 -13.72
N GLU A 384 12.15 -16.17 -13.28
CA GLU A 384 11.09 -15.77 -14.21
C GLU A 384 10.71 -14.27 -14.20
N LYS A 385 10.81 -13.54 -13.07
CA LYS A 385 10.12 -12.23 -12.90
C LYS A 385 10.71 -11.28 -11.82
N PRO A 386 11.91 -10.70 -12.03
CA PRO A 386 12.57 -9.83 -11.05
C PRO A 386 11.78 -8.54 -10.69
N GLU A 387 10.87 -8.10 -11.56
CA GLU A 387 9.95 -6.98 -11.35
C GLU A 387 8.98 -7.19 -10.18
N GLU A 388 8.75 -8.43 -9.74
CA GLU A 388 7.90 -8.76 -8.59
C GLU A 388 8.57 -8.42 -7.25
N ILE A 389 9.91 -8.36 -7.22
CA ILE A 389 10.71 -8.14 -6.00
C ILE A 389 10.33 -6.83 -5.31
N PRO A 390 10.36 -5.66 -5.98
CA PRO A 390 10.04 -4.39 -5.33
C PRO A 390 8.60 -4.37 -4.80
N TYR A 391 7.66 -5.02 -5.51
CA TYR A 391 6.26 -5.12 -5.10
C TYR A 391 6.08 -5.98 -3.84
N LEU A 392 6.64 -7.19 -3.82
CA LEU A 392 6.61 -8.08 -2.66
C LEU A 392 7.25 -7.40 -1.43
N ARG A 393 8.39 -6.73 -1.63
CA ARG A 393 9.05 -5.98 -0.56
C ARG A 393 8.22 -4.81 -0.06
N TYR A 394 7.55 -4.07 -0.95
CA TYR A 394 6.66 -2.98 -0.58
C TYR A 394 5.53 -3.46 0.34
N ARG A 395 5.06 -4.70 0.14
CA ARG A 395 4.07 -5.36 1.00
C ARG A 395 4.63 -5.96 2.30
N GLY A 396 5.89 -5.68 2.63
CA GLY A 396 6.52 -6.13 3.87
C GLY A 396 6.97 -7.59 3.88
N VAL A 397 6.99 -8.25 2.72
CA VAL A 397 7.45 -9.64 2.61
C VAL A 397 8.97 -9.68 2.75
N ASN A 398 9.50 -10.46 3.70
CA ASN A 398 10.93 -10.75 3.72
C ASN A 398 11.22 -11.87 2.73
N LEU A 399 12.08 -11.60 1.76
CA LEU A 399 12.32 -12.47 0.62
C LEU A 399 13.69 -13.11 0.69
N ILE A 400 13.75 -14.39 0.33
CA ILE A 400 14.96 -15.10 -0.02
C ILE A 400 14.82 -15.49 -1.49
N PHE A 401 15.68 -14.94 -2.34
CA PHE A 401 15.81 -15.33 -3.74
C PHE A 401 16.98 -16.28 -3.89
N TYR A 402 16.84 -17.29 -4.73
CA TYR A 402 17.85 -18.33 -4.92
C TYR A 402 18.06 -18.67 -6.38
#